data_AF-A0A2R6A6U5-F1
#
_entry.id   AF-A0A2R6A6U5-F1
#
_cell.length_a   1.000
_cell.length_b   1.000
_cell.length_c   1.000
_cell.angle_alpha   90.00
_cell.angle_beta   90.00
_cell.angle_gamma   90.00
#
_symmetry.space_group_name_H-M   'P 1'
#
loop_
_entity.id
_entity.type
_entity.pdbx_description
1 polymer ?
#
loop_
_entity_poly.entity_id
_entity_poly.type
_entity_poly.pdbx_seq_one_letter_code
_entity_poly.pdbx_strand_id
1 'polypeptide(L)' 'MAEYTIKDWPLRRQLSFAGAGSYTHALIVGKKEVSTGVYTLKELKSGLQVEKSLQEILDMLTPP' A
#
# COMPACT_ATOMS: atom_id res chain seq x y z
N MET A 1 2.91 16.40 9.48
CA MET A 1 2.59 14.96 9.51
C MET A 1 1.12 14.87 9.11
N ALA A 2 0.80 14.36 7.92
CA ALA A 2 -0.58 14.29 7.46
C ALA A 2 -1.27 13.13 8.20
N GLU A 3 -2.10 13.46 9.19
CA GLU A 3 -3.00 12.48 9.82
C GLU A 3 -4.16 12.23 8.87
N TYR A 4 -4.15 11.08 8.21
CA TYR A 4 -5.30 10.62 7.45
C TYR A 4 -6.22 9.85 8.40
N THR A 5 -7.44 10.32 8.58
CA THR A 5 -8.48 9.57 9.28
C THR A 5 -8.59 8.19 8.62
N ILE A 6 -8.37 7.13 9.40
CA ILE A 6 -8.61 5.75 8.93
C ILE A 6 -10.12 5.64 8.71
N LYS A 7 -10.53 5.69 7.44
CA LYS A 7 -11.93 5.53 7.04
C LYS A 7 -12.23 4.04 6.90
N ASP A 8 -13.29 3.58 7.55
CA ASP A 8 -13.76 2.21 7.42
C ASP A 8 -14.45 2.01 6.06
N TRP A 9 -13.63 1.78 5.04
CA TRP A 9 -14.05 1.55 3.67
C TRP A 9 -13.64 0.15 3.20
N PRO A 10 -14.46 -0.50 2.35
CA PRO A 10 -14.03 -1.71 1.67
C PRO A 10 -12.73 -1.47 0.88
N LEU A 11 -11.84 -2.46 0.84
CA LEU A 11 -10.54 -2.38 0.15
C LEU A 11 -10.66 -1.82 -1.27
N ARG A 12 -11.68 -2.26 -2.03
CA ARG A 12 -11.95 -1.78 -3.38
C ARG A 12 -12.09 -0.25 -3.43
N ARG A 13 -12.81 0.34 -2.47
CA ARG A 13 -13.02 1.79 -2.39
C ARG A 13 -11.74 2.52 -1.98
N GLN A 14 -10.94 1.94 -1.08
CA GLN A 14 -9.63 2.51 -0.71
C GLN A 14 -8.68 2.56 -1.91
N LEU A 15 -8.61 1.48 -2.69
CA LEU A 15 -7.80 1.42 -3.92
C LEU A 15 -8.31 2.39 -5.00
N SER A 16 -9.63 2.52 -5.18
CA SER A 16 -10.20 3.53 -6.09
C SER A 16 -9.87 4.96 -5.65
N PHE A 17 -9.90 5.24 -4.34
CA PHE A 17 -9.48 6.53 -3.81
C PHE A 17 -8.01 6.80 -4.06
N ALA A 18 -7.14 5.80 -3.84
CA ALA A 18 -5.71 5.93 -4.11
C ALA A 18 -5.43 6.17 -5.60
N GLY A 19 -6.14 5.47 -6.49
CA GLY A 19 -6.03 5.71 -7.94
C GLY A 19 -6.49 7.11 -8.36
N ALA A 20 -7.56 7.62 -7.75
CA ALA A 20 -8.06 8.98 -8.01
C ALA A 20 -7.15 10.09 -7.42
N GLY A 21 -6.41 9.78 -6.36
CA GLY A 21 -5.48 10.69 -5.69
C GLY A 21 -4.11 10.84 -6.35
N SER A 22 -3.91 10.31 -7.56
CA SER A 22 -2.63 10.31 -8.28
C SER A 22 -1.47 9.64 -7.53
N TYR A 23 -1.76 8.72 -6.61
CA TYR A 23 -0.74 7.90 -5.98
C TYR A 23 -0.24 6.84 -6.99
N THR A 24 1.05 6.49 -6.90
CA THR A 24 1.65 5.47 -7.78
C THR A 24 1.49 4.06 -7.20
N HIS A 25 1.56 3.95 -5.87
CA HIS A 25 1.51 2.69 -5.14
C HIS A 25 0.53 2.77 -3.96
N ALA A 26 -0.01 1.61 -3.58
CA ALA A 26 -0.76 1.42 -2.35
C ALA A 26 -0.15 0.28 -1.54
N LEU A 27 0.17 0.54 -0.27
CA LEU A 27 0.57 -0.49 0.68
C LEU A 27 -0.68 -1.04 1.37
N ILE A 28 -0.92 -2.34 1.27
CA ILE A 28 -2.05 -3.01 1.92
C ILE A 28 -1.59 -3.50 3.28
N VAL A 29 -2.31 -3.09 4.33
CA VAL A 29 -2.03 -3.46 5.72
C VAL A 29 -3.30 -4.01 6.35
N GLY A 30 -3.40 -5.33 6.46
CA GLY A 30 -4.47 -6.05 7.14
C GLY A 30 -3.95 -6.92 8.27
N LYS A 31 -4.82 -7.79 8.80
CA LYS A 31 -4.45 -8.70 9.90
C LYS A 31 -3.33 -9.66 9.51
N LYS A 32 -3.37 -10.20 8.27
CA LYS A 32 -2.36 -11.13 7.75
C LYS A 32 -1.00 -10.43 7.74
N GLU A 33 -0.92 -9.26 7.13
CA GLU A 33 0.31 -8.53 6.89
C GLU A 33 0.98 -8.09 8.21
N VAL A 34 0.17 -7.64 9.18
CA VAL A 34 0.67 -7.32 10.52
C VAL A 34 1.18 -8.57 11.24
N SER A 35 0.50 -9.71 11.10
CA SER A 35 0.91 -10.95 11.77
C SER A 35 2.18 -11.58 11.20
N THR A 36 2.44 -11.42 9.90
CA THR A 36 3.59 -12.03 9.22
C THR A 36 4.78 -11.08 9.07
N GLY A 37 4.56 -9.76 9.18
CA GLY A 37 5.56 -8.76 8.85
C GLY A 37 5.84 -8.66 7.33
N VAL A 38 5.00 -9.29 6.52
CA VAL A 38 5.08 -9.29 5.05
C VAL A 38 3.89 -8.49 4.54
N TYR A 39 4.17 -7.44 3.77
CA TYR A 39 3.20 -6.50 3.29
C TYR A 39 3.02 -6.63 1.78
N THR A 40 1.81 -6.37 1.30
CA THR A 40 1.53 -6.32 -0.13
C THR A 40 1.64 -4.88 -0.64
N LEU A 41 2.61 -4.61 -1.49
CA LEU A 41 2.71 -3.37 -2.25
C LEU A 41 2.03 -3.57 -3.61
N LYS A 42 1.07 -2.70 -3.93
CA LYS A 42 0.36 -2.70 -5.21
C LYS A 42 0.74 -1.47 -6.03
N GLU A 43 1.25 -1.68 -7.23
CA GLU A 43 1.38 -0.62 -8.22
C GLU A 43 0.00 -0.34 -8.83
N LEU A 44 -0.47 0.90 -8.73
CA LEU A 44 -1.84 1.25 -9.11
C LEU A 44 -2.03 1.34 -10.63
N LYS A 45 -0.96 1.61 -11.38
CA LYS A 45 -1.00 1.73 -12.85
C LYS A 45 -1.03 0.37 -13.54
N SER A 46 -0.10 -0.53 -13.20
CA SER A 46 -0.02 -1.87 -13.79
C SER A 46 -0.95 -2.88 -13.10
N GLY A 47 -1.34 -2.63 -11.85
CA GLY A 47 -2.06 -3.58 -11.01
C GLY A 47 -1.16 -4.67 -10.40
N LEU A 48 0.15 -4.64 -10.69
CA LEU A 48 1.14 -5.58 -10.16
C LEU A 48 1.20 -5.51 -8.63
N GLN A 49 1.36 -6.67 -8.02
CA GLN A 49 1.43 -6.82 -6.56
C GLN A 49 2.68 -7.61 -6.20
N VAL A 50 3.40 -7.14 -5.19
CA VAL A 50 4.54 -7.84 -4.61
C VAL A 50 4.35 -7.95 -3.10
N GLU A 51 4.69 -9.11 -2.54
CA GLU A 51 4.72 -9.35 -1.10
C GLU A 51 6.17 -9.29 -0.62
N LYS A 52 6.47 -8.36 0.29
CA LYS A 52 7.83 -8.09 0.77
C LYS A 52 7.82 -7.59 2.22
N SER A 53 8.97 -7.61 2.87
CA SER A 53 9.12 -6.93 4.16
C SER A 53 9.01 -5.42 3.99
N LEU A 54 8.69 -4.70 5.07
CA LEU A 54 8.60 -3.24 5.04
C LEU A 54 9.91 -2.58 4.59
N GLN A 55 11.05 -3.11 5.05
CA GLN A 55 12.37 -2.58 4.69
C GLN A 55 12.63 -2.68 3.19
N GLU A 56 12.39 -3.85 2.59
CA GLU A 56 12.58 -4.02 1.14
C GLU A 56 11.65 -3.11 0.31
N ILE A 57 10.43 -2.85 0.80
CA ILE A 57 9.50 -1.94 0.15
C ILE A 57 10.04 -0.51 0.17
N LEU A 58 10.59 -0.07 1.30
CA LEU A 58 11.23 1.24 1.42
C LEU A 58 12.46 1.34 0.50
N ASP A 59 13.32 0.32 0.51
CA ASP A 59 14.51 0.30 -0.35
C ASP A 59 14.15 0.35 -1.85
N MET A 60 13.00 -0.22 -2.26
CA MET A 60 12.50 -0.10 -3.63
C MET A 60 11.93 1.29 -3.97
N LEU A 61 11.29 1.96 -3.00
CA LEU A 61 10.60 3.23 -3.22
C LEU A 61 11.52 4.46 -3.07
N THR A 62 12.62 4.32 -2.34
CA THR A 62 13.65 5.35 -2.18
C THR A 62 14.88 4.97 -3.00
N PRO A 63 15.06 5.49 -4.23
CA PRO A 63 16.35 5.41 -4.88
C PRO A 63 17.40 6.22 -4.09
N PRO A 64 18.69 5.89 -4.23
CA PRO A 64 19.79 6.65 -3.61
C PRO A 64 19.85 8.12 -4.06
#